data_AF-A0A1C0VAX2-F1
#
_entry.id   AF-A0A1C0VAX2-F1
#
_cell.length_a   1.000
_cell.length_b   1.000
_cell.length_c   1.000
_cell.angle_alpha   90.00
_cell.angle_beta   90.00
_cell.angle_gamma   90.00
#
_symmetry.space_group_name_H-M   'P 1'
#
loop_
_entity.id
_entity.type
_entity.pdbx_description
1 polymer ?
#
loop_
_entity_poly.entity_id
_entity_poly.type
_entity_poly.pdbx_seq_one_letter_code
_entity_poly.pdbx_strand_id
1 'polypeptide(L)' 'MQAPCCGQTLWAYNFENLDFIEAFVSARLRESQRDENDLWSNRSLFSRLPKWIQSAKNREAILKVINKIRQSNEGAFQ' A
#
# COMPACT_ATOMS: atom_id res chain seq x y z
N MET A 1 -10.95 2.60 -7.55
CA MET A 1 -10.92 3.67 -6.52
C MET A 1 -9.55 4.35 -6.52
N GLN A 2 -9.47 5.69 -6.48
CA GLN A 2 -8.20 6.43 -6.40
C GLN A 2 -8.25 7.56 -5.37
N ALA A 3 -7.10 7.91 -4.82
CA ALA A 3 -6.89 9.17 -4.13
C ALA A 3 -5.43 9.66 -4.25
N PRO A 4 -5.21 10.98 -4.23
CA PRO A 4 -3.86 11.53 -4.22
C PRO A 4 -3.15 11.21 -2.89
N CYS A 5 -1.90 10.78 -2.96
CA CYS A 5 -1.04 10.45 -1.82
C CYS A 5 0.43 10.69 -2.16
N CYS A 6 1.17 11.40 -1.29
CA CYS A 6 2.62 11.59 -1.41
C CYS A 6 3.11 12.16 -2.77
N GLY A 7 2.34 13.06 -3.37
CA GLY A 7 2.66 13.63 -4.70
C GLY A 7 2.44 12.66 -5.87
N GLN A 8 1.75 11.54 -5.62
CA GLN A 8 1.37 10.51 -6.59
C GLN A 8 -0.12 10.20 -6.41
N THR A 9 -0.67 9.31 -7.25
CA THR A 9 -2.05 8.81 -7.09
C THR A 9 -2.01 7.35 -6.63
N LEU A 10 -2.60 7.08 -5.47
CA LEU A 10 -2.87 5.72 -5.03
C LEU A 10 -4.13 5.24 -5.74
N TRP A 11 -4.04 4.12 -6.46
CA TRP A 11 -5.19 3.50 -7.10
C TRP A 11 -5.33 2.04 -6.68
N ALA A 12 -6.58 1.61 -6.52
CA ALA A 12 -6.96 0.24 -6.24
C ALA A 12 -8.14 -0.16 -7.13
N TYR A 13 -8.08 -1.37 -7.70
CA TYR A 13 -9.14 -1.89 -8.56
C TYR A 13 -10.42 -2.20 -7.78
N ASN A 14 -10.29 -2.84 -6.62
CA ASN A 14 -11.36 -3.23 -5.71
C ASN A 14 -10.92 -3.07 -4.24
N PHE A 15 -11.83 -3.32 -3.30
CA PHE A 15 -11.52 -3.28 -1.87
C PHE A 15 -10.47 -4.34 -1.47
N GLU A 16 -10.50 -5.53 -2.07
CA GLU A 16 -9.48 -6.56 -1.80
C GLU A 16 -8.06 -6.10 -2.16
N ASN A 17 -7.89 -5.40 -3.28
CA ASN A 17 -6.61 -4.82 -3.67
C ASN A 17 -6.21 -3.67 -2.74
N LEU A 18 -7.18 -2.94 -2.17
CA LEU A 18 -6.92 -1.92 -1.18
C LEU A 18 -6.45 -2.53 0.15
N ASP A 19 -7.10 -3.62 0.61
CA ASP A 19 -6.70 -4.39 1.79
C ASP A 19 -5.32 -5.03 1.59
N PHE A 20 -4.99 -5.49 0.37
CA PHE A 20 -3.65 -6.01 0.05
C PHE A 20 -2.56 -4.93 0.21
N ILE A 21 -2.82 -3.71 -0.29
CA ILE A 21 -1.89 -2.59 -0.13
C ILE A 21 -1.81 -2.18 1.35
N GLU A 22 -2.95 -2.16 2.05
CA GLU A 22 -3.00 -1.87 3.49
C GLU A 22 -2.19 -2.89 4.30
N ALA A 23 -2.38 -4.18 4.03
CA ALA A 23 -1.63 -5.27 4.66
C ALA A 23 -0.14 -5.19 4.35
N PHE A 24 0.23 -4.85 3.11
CA PHE A 24 1.64 -4.66 2.73
C PHE A 24 2.28 -3.48 3.47
N VAL A 25 1.61 -2.34 3.47
CA VAL A 25 2.12 -1.09 4.07
C VAL A 25 2.07 -1.19 5.60
N SER A 26 1.09 -1.89 6.18
CA SER A 26 0.96 -2.11 7.62
C SER A 26 1.82 -3.26 8.13
N ALA A 27 2.21 -4.23 7.29
CA ALA A 27 3.22 -5.22 7.61
C ALA A 27 4.50 -4.46 7.98
N ARG A 28 4.78 -4.45 9.28
CA ARG A 28 5.86 -3.70 9.89
C ARG A 28 7.16 -4.20 9.24
N LEU A 29 7.77 -3.39 8.36
CA LEU A 29 9.21 -3.45 8.06
C LEU A 29 9.95 -3.23 9.38
N ARG A 30 9.95 -4.23 10.26
CA ARG A 30 10.87 -4.28 11.39
C ARG A 30 12.23 -4.42 10.74
N GLU A 31 13.02 -3.37 10.91
CA GLU A 31 14.47 -3.36 10.88
C GLU A 31 15.08 -4.09 9.70
N SER A 32 15.48 -3.35 8.65
CA SER A 32 16.77 -3.54 7.98
C SER A 32 17.39 -4.96 7.98
N GLN A 33 16.62 -6.00 7.66
CA GLN A 33 17.16 -7.29 7.29
C GLN A 33 17.06 -7.29 5.78
N ARG A 34 18.11 -6.75 5.17
CA ARG A 34 18.66 -7.42 4.00
C ARG A 34 18.95 -8.83 4.48
N ASP A 35 17.99 -9.72 4.33
CA ASP A 35 18.28 -11.13 4.42
C ASP A 35 19.22 -11.40 3.24
N GLU A 36 20.46 -11.82 3.51
CA GLU A 36 21.44 -12.09 2.46
C GLU A 36 20.98 -13.26 1.54
N ASN A 37 19.85 -13.90 1.89
CA ASN A 37 19.17 -14.93 1.11
C ASN A 37 17.87 -14.45 0.45
N ASP A 38 17.63 -13.14 0.30
CA ASP A 38 16.37 -12.62 -0.23
C ASP A 38 16.24 -12.84 -1.76
N LEU A 39 15.99 -14.10 -2.11
CA LEU A 39 15.53 -14.60 -3.40
C LEU A 39 14.09 -14.12 -3.71
N TRP A 40 13.64 -13.01 -3.11
CA TRP A 40 12.32 -12.39 -3.32
C TRP A 40 12.28 -11.53 -4.60
N SER A 41 13.07 -11.89 -5.61
CA SER A 41 13.38 -10.98 -6.70
C SER A 41 12.34 -10.95 -7.82
N ASN A 42 11.33 -11.84 -7.91
CA ASN A 42 10.51 -11.86 -9.15
C ASN A 42 9.08 -12.42 -9.13
N ARG A 43 8.45 -12.75 -7.99
CA ARG A 43 7.15 -13.49 -8.04
C ARG A 43 5.94 -12.88 -7.34
N SER A 44 6.09 -11.85 -6.51
CA SER A 44 4.96 -11.30 -5.77
C SER A 44 4.62 -9.90 -6.28
N LEU A 45 3.32 -9.56 -6.31
CA LEU A 45 2.82 -8.23 -6.68
C LEU A 45 3.54 -7.08 -5.94
N PHE A 46 4.14 -7.39 -4.79
CA PHE A 46 4.96 -6.51 -3.98
C PHE A 46 6.16 -5.89 -4.73
N SER A 47 6.88 -6.65 -5.58
CA SER A 47 8.03 -6.11 -6.33
C SER A 47 7.60 -5.15 -7.45
N ARG A 48 6.35 -5.26 -7.90
CA ARG A 48 5.74 -4.38 -8.91
C ARG A 48 5.11 -3.13 -8.30
N LEU A 49 5.04 -3.03 -6.97
CA LEU A 49 4.53 -1.83 -6.33
C LEU A 49 5.50 -0.67 -6.55
N PRO A 50 4.99 0.55 -6.82
CA PRO A 50 5.83 1.73 -6.92
C PRO A 50 6.74 1.91 -5.69
N LYS A 51 7.99 2.33 -5.93
CA LYS A 51 8.98 2.59 -4.86
C LYS A 51 8.45 3.52 -3.77
N TRP A 52 7.57 4.46 -4.12
CA TRP A 52 6.97 5.39 -3.16
C TRP A 52 5.99 4.71 -2.20
N ILE A 53 5.37 3.58 -2.58
CA ILE A 53 4.51 2.77 -1.68
C ILE A 53 5.36 1.95 -0.72
N GLN A 54 6.51 1.45 -1.21
CA GLN A 54 7.48 0.71 -0.40
C GLN A 54 8.28 1.61 0.57
N SER A 55 8.21 2.93 0.39
CA SER A 55 8.91 3.90 1.23
C SER A 55 8.27 4.00 2.61
N ALA A 56 9.04 3.69 3.65
CA ALA A 56 8.61 3.84 5.04
C ALA A 56 8.14 5.26 5.39
N LYS A 57 8.67 6.30 4.71
CA LYS A 57 8.28 7.70 4.91
C LYS A 57 6.82 7.98 4.52
N ASN A 58 6.30 7.21 3.56
CA ASN A 58 4.95 7.39 3.02
C ASN A 58 3.92 6.47 3.70
N ARG A 59 4.35 5.55 4.56
CA ARG A 59 3.51 4.52 5.19
C ARG A 59 2.28 5.10 5.87
N GLU A 60 2.47 6.06 6.76
CA GLU A 60 1.35 6.67 7.49
C GLU A 60 0.41 7.45 6.57
N ALA A 61 0.97 8.16 5.58
CA ALA A 61 0.18 8.90 4.61
C ALA A 61 -0.66 7.95 3.73
N ILE A 62 -0.10 6.82 3.32
CA ILE A 62 -0.79 5.81 2.52
C ILE A 62 -1.91 5.17 3.34
N LEU A 63 -1.66 4.76 4.59
CA LEU A 63 -2.70 4.19 5.46
C LEU A 63 -3.85 5.17 5.70
N LYS A 64 -3.55 6.46 5.93
CA LYS A 64 -4.58 7.51 6.05
C LYS A 64 -5.41 7.64 4.76
N VAL A 65 -4.76 7.63 3.60
CA VAL A 65 -5.45 7.73 2.30
C VAL A 65 -6.30 6.49 2.03
N ILE A 66 -5.82 5.29 2.34
CA ILE A 66 -6.59 4.04 2.22
C ILE A 66 -7.86 4.13 3.06
N ASN A 67 -7.75 4.51 4.33
CA ASN A 67 -8.90 4.67 5.21
C ASN A 67 -9.88 5.72 4.67
N LYS A 68 -9.38 6.85 4.14
CA LYS A 68 -10.21 7.87 3.48
C LYS A 68 -10.95 7.33 2.25
N ILE A 69 -10.28 6.53 1.43
CA ILE A 69 -10.92 5.86 0.27
C ILE A 69 -12.04 4.95 0.77
N ARG A 70 -11.81 4.14 1.82
CA ARG A 70 -12.84 3.24 2.39
C ARG A 70 -14.06 4.02 2.86
N GLN A 71 -13.86 5.03 3.70
CA GLN A 71 -14.97 5.87 4.21
C GLN A 71 -15.74 6.58 3.08
N SER A 72 -15.03 7.06 2.05
CA SER A 72 -15.68 7.73 0.92
C SER A 72 -16.49 6.78 0.03
N ASN A 73 -16.14 5.48 0.01
CA ASN A 73 -16.85 4.48 -0.79
C ASN A 73 -17.89 3.68 0.04
N GLU A 74 -17.74 3.60 1.36
CA GLU A 74 -18.78 3.06 2.25
C GLU A 74 -20.02 3.96 2.30
N GLY A 75 -19.84 5.27 2.17
CA GLY A 75 -20.96 6.22 2.01
C GLY A 75 -21.74 6.10 0.69
N ALA A 76 -21.29 5.27 -0.26
CA ALA A 76 -21.99 5.02 -1.53
C ALA A 76 -22.94 3.80 -1.49
N PHE A 77 -23.01 3.10 -0.34
CA PHE A 77 -23.88 1.94 -0.12
C PHE A 77 -24.95 2.18 0.97
N GLN A 78 -25.23 3.45 1.32
CA GLN A 78 -26.38 3.83 2.16
C GLN A 78 -27.47 4.52 1.32
#